data_AF-A0A529M1C2-F1
#
_entry.id   AF-A0A529M1C2-F1
#
_cell.length_a   1.000
_cell.length_b   1.000
_cell.length_c   1.000
_cell.angle_alpha   90.00
_cell.angle_beta   90.00
_cell.angle_gamma   90.00
#
_symmetry.space_group_name_H-M   'P 1'
#
loop_
_entity.id
_entity.type
_entity.pdbx_description
1 polymer ?
#
loop_
_entity_poly.entity_id
_entity_poly.type
_entity_poly.pdbx_seq_one_letter_code
_entity_poly.pdbx_strand_id
1 'polypeptide(L)' 'MASFSFETLERENLGETVYARVAEALIKGRFAPDARVTIRDLAQSLGTSVTPVRD' A
#
# COMPACT_ATOMS: atom_id res chain seq x y z
N MET A 1 -39.86 8.05 9.93
CA MET A 1 -38.81 7.08 9.52
C MET A 1 -37.57 7.88 9.19
N ALA A 2 -36.49 7.74 9.95
CA ALA A 2 -35.23 8.43 9.64
C ALA A 2 -34.60 7.76 8.41
N SER A 3 -34.36 8.54 7.35
CA SER A 3 -33.63 8.10 6.17
C SER A 3 -32.15 8.36 6.40
N PHE A 4 -31.32 7.31 6.36
CA PHE A 4 -29.87 7.46 6.39
C PHE A 4 -29.37 7.53 4.94
N SER A 5 -28.81 8.67 4.56
CA SER A 5 -28.06 8.82 3.32
C SER A 5 -26.57 8.74 3.65
N PHE A 6 -25.91 7.69 3.17
CA PHE A 6 -24.46 7.56 3.27
C PHE A 6 -23.85 7.91 1.92
N GLU A 7 -22.81 8.74 1.93
CA GLU A 7 -21.93 8.91 0.77
C GLU A 7 -21.08 7.67 0.59
N THR A 8 -20.81 7.30 -0.66
CA THR A 8 -19.97 6.16 -1.01
C THR A 8 -18.54 6.44 -0.55
N LEU A 9 -18.03 5.62 0.36
CA LEU A 9 -16.62 5.64 0.74
C LEU A 9 -15.77 5.30 -0.50
N GLU A 10 -15.01 6.27 -0.99
CA GLU A 10 -13.88 6.00 -1.88
C GLU A 10 -12.87 5.16 -1.10
N ARG A 11 -12.93 3.84 -1.30
CA ARG A 11 -11.86 2.97 -0.85
C ARG A 11 -10.71 3.18 -1.81
N GLU A 12 -9.72 3.99 -1.43
CA GLU A 12 -8.39 3.82 -2.01
C GLU A 12 -8.04 2.33 -1.89
N ASN A 13 -7.78 1.69 -3.03
CA ASN A 13 -7.42 0.28 -3.03
C ASN A 13 -6.08 0.18 -2.30
N LEU A 14 -6.05 -0.57 -1.19
CA LEU A 14 -4.87 -0.73 -0.38
C LEU A 14 -3.66 -1.18 -1.21
N GLY A 15 -3.88 -1.96 -2.28
CA GLY A 15 -2.84 -2.33 -3.24
C GLY A 15 -2.30 -1.15 -4.05
N GLU A 16 -3.17 -0.26 -4.54
CA GLU A 16 -2.75 0.96 -5.24
C GLU A 16 -1.96 1.90 -4.32
N THR A 17 -2.41 2.07 -3.08
CA THR A 17 -1.68 2.84 -2.07
C THR A 17 -0.31 2.22 -1.79
N VAL A 18 -0.23 0.89 -1.65
CA VAL A 18 1.05 0.18 -1.45
C VAL A 18 1.98 0.39 -2.65
N TYR A 19 1.48 0.17 -3.86
CA TYR A 19 2.25 0.37 -5.10
C TYR A 19 2.82 1.78 -5.18
N ALA A 20 1.98 2.81 -4.99
CA ALA A 20 2.40 4.20 -5.05
C ALA A 20 3.53 4.51 -4.05
N ARG A 21 3.43 4.00 -2.82
CA ARG A 21 4.45 4.21 -1.77
C ARG A 21 5.77 3.50 -2.08
N VAL A 22 5.72 2.28 -2.61
CA VAL A 22 6.92 1.53 -3.01
C VAL A 22 7.60 2.21 -4.20
N ALA A 23 6.82 2.61 -5.21
CA ALA A 23 7.32 3.35 -6.37
C ALA A 23 7.98 4.68 -5.95
N GLU A 24 7.35 5.45 -5.07
CA GLU A 24 7.91 6.69 -4.54
C GLU A 24 9.23 6.43 -3.79
N ALA A 25 9.30 5.37 -2.97
CA ALA A 25 10.51 5.00 -2.25
C ALA A 25 11.65 4.57 -3.19
N LEU A 26 11.34 3.89 -4.29
CA LEU A 26 12.31 3.56 -5.35
C LEU A 26 12.85 4.82 -6.03
N ILE A 27 11.97 5.72 -6.46
CA ILE A 27 12.35 6.98 -7.13
C ILE A 27 13.21 7.86 -6.20
N LYS A 28 12.91 7.87 -4.90
CA LYS A 28 13.69 8.60 -3.88
C LYS A 28 15.01 7.92 -3.52
N GLY A 29 15.35 6.77 -4.10
CA GLY A 29 16.58 6.04 -3.82
C GLY A 29 16.63 5.45 -2.41
N ARG A 30 15.47 5.15 -1.79
CA ARG A 30 15.42 4.52 -0.46
C ARG A 30 15.85 3.06 -0.47
N PHE A 31 15.87 2.43 -1.64
CA PHE A 31 16.41 1.10 -1.84
C PHE A 31 17.78 1.21 -2.49
N ALA A 32 18.80 0.67 -1.82
CA ALA A 32 20.14 0.59 -2.40
C ALA A 32 20.13 -0.35 -3.62
N PRO A 33 21.03 -0.13 -4.60
CA PRO A 33 21.27 -1.11 -5.66
C PRO A 33 21.54 -2.51 -5.06
N ASP A 34 21.00 -3.54 -5.68
CA ASP A 34 21.06 -4.94 -5.23
C ASP A 34 20.46 -5.22 -3.83
N ALA A 35 19.78 -4.24 -3.21
CA ALA A 35 19.09 -4.47 -1.95
C ALA A 35 17.95 -5.47 -2.17
N ARG A 36 17.97 -6.55 -1.39
CA ARG A 36 16.90 -7.54 -1.41
C ARG A 36 15.67 -6.97 -0.73
N VAL A 37 14.62 -6.71 -1.50
CA VAL A 37 13.31 -6.30 -1.00
C VAL A 37 12.40 -7.53 -0.95
N THR A 38 11.81 -7.82 0.21
CA THR A 38 10.86 -8.92 0.35
C THR A 38 9.45 -8.42 0.62
N ILE A 39 8.45 -9.13 0.12
CA ILE A 39 7.02 -8.80 0.33
C ILE A 39 6.70 -8.75 1.84
N ARG A 40 7.36 -9.59 2.64
CA ARG A 40 7.14 -9.66 4.09
C ARG A 40 7.65 -8.40 4.80
N ASP A 41 8.84 -7.93 4.44
CA ASP A 41 9.42 -6.71 5.01
C ASP A 41 8.63 -5.47 4.59
N LEU A 42 8.17 -5.43 3.33
CA LEU A 42 7.30 -4.36 2.83
C LEU A 42 5.96 -4.33 3.58
N ALA A 43 5.30 -5.48 3.76
CA ALA A 43 4.05 -5.57 4.49
C ALA A 43 4.21 -5.13 5.96
N GLN A 44 5.30 -5.55 6.61
CA GLN A 44 5.62 -5.11 7.96
C GLN A 44 5.87 -3.59 8.03
N SER A 45 6.63 -3.04 7.08
CA SER A 45 6.91 -1.59 7.01
C SER A 45 5.67 -0.75 6.74
N LEU A 46 4.70 -1.29 5.98
CA LEU A 46 3.48 -0.59 5.59
C LEU A 46 2.34 -0.84 6.59
N GLY A 47 2.52 -1.73 7.57
CA GLY A 47 1.50 -2.08 8.54
C GLY A 47 0.32 -2.85 7.92
N THR A 48 0.55 -3.53 6.80
CA THR A 48 -0.47 -4.25 6.04
C THR A 48 -0.23 -5.76 6.09
N SER A 49 -1.23 -6.54 5.65
CA SER A 49 -1.01 -7.96 5.40
C SER A 49 -0.24 -8.18 4.10
N VAL A 50 0.22 -9.42 3.88
CA VAL A 50 1.03 -9.79 2.71
C VAL A 50 0.22 -9.74 1.39
N THR A 51 -1.10 -9.94 1.46
CA THR A 51 -2.00 -10.01 0.31
C THR A 51 -2.01 -8.72 -0.52
N PRO A 52 -2.32 -7.52 0.03
CA PRO A 52 -2.33 -6.27 -0.74
C PRO A 52 -0.95 -5.78 -1.18
N VAL A 53 0.14 -6.38 -0.69
CA VAL A 53 1.52 -6.00 -1.05
C VAL A 53 2.05 -6.85 -2.19
N ARG A 54 1.44 -8.02 -2.40
CA ARG A 54 1.82 -8.96 -3.45
C ARG A 54 1.16 -8.61 -4.79
N ASP A 55 -0.09 -8.19 -4.73
CA ASP A 55 -0.92 -7.83 -5.89
C ASP A 55 -0.44 -6.52 -6.53
#